data_AF-A0A2D6CZB8-F1
#
_entry.id   AF-A0A2D6CZB8-F1
#
_cell.length_a   1.000
_cell.length_b   1.000
_cell.length_c   1.000
_cell.angle_alpha   90.00
_cell.angle_beta   90.00
_cell.angle_gamma   90.00
#
_symmetry.space_group_name_H-M   'P 1'
#
loop_
_entity.id
_entity.type
_entity.pdbx_description
1 polymer ?
#
loop_
_entity_poly.entity_id
_entity_poly.type
_entity_poly.pdbx_seq_one_letter_code
_entity_poly.pdbx_strand_id
1 'polypeptide(L)'
;MGTGRERRRRSAYMREPDSDFPQGETYLSNAASYLLEGGVAEAASLLALCTLEFVHLGNWDGMELEAVLRGPRVVRSRLQARIVDGEHLPSQEHEIIKDALNALLSVPYYVSEVVAKGSLVTTRQDWRERLETQLRHPDAVNQAGYGDTLQWERLRFRSKTELRIAKAFEKREVLFFPNCRCRAGEPGDRASPEVDFLVCLGGRWGALEVDGDAYHPAKNRAREQAADRRLNAHGLTVVHHFPGLECYEDPEGVVDQFIKLLELQPR
;
A
#
# COMPACT_ATOMS: atom_id res chain seq x y z
N MET A 1 -30.75 -55.32 -2.81
CA MET A 1 -30.80 -54.20 -3.77
C MET A 1 -30.21 -52.98 -3.08
N GLY A 2 -29.17 -52.38 -3.67
CA GLY A 2 -28.41 -51.29 -3.09
C GLY A 2 -26.93 -51.45 -3.40
N THR A 3 -26.54 -51.26 -4.67
CA THR A 3 -25.13 -51.27 -5.07
C THR A 3 -24.66 -49.85 -5.32
N GLY A 4 -23.69 -49.43 -4.50
CA GLY A 4 -23.03 -48.15 -4.61
C GLY A 4 -22.37 -47.95 -5.96
N ARG A 5 -22.71 -46.84 -6.61
CA ARG A 5 -21.97 -46.22 -7.70
C ARG A 5 -22.01 -44.73 -7.47
N GLU A 6 -20.89 -44.18 -6.99
CA GLU A 6 -20.34 -42.86 -7.39
C GLU A 6 -19.19 -42.46 -6.48
N ARG A 7 -18.11 -43.26 -6.50
CA ARG A 7 -16.76 -42.77 -6.19
C ARG A 7 -15.77 -43.46 -7.13
N ARG A 8 -15.89 -43.18 -8.43
CA ARG A 8 -14.84 -43.50 -9.40
C ARG A 8 -13.86 -42.34 -9.47
N ARG A 9 -12.78 -42.50 -8.68
CA ARG A 9 -11.39 -42.14 -9.03
C ARG A 9 -11.22 -41.01 -10.06
N ARG A 10 -11.11 -39.76 -9.57
CA ARG A 10 -10.23 -38.76 -10.20
C ARG A 10 -8.81 -39.11 -9.77
N SER A 11 -8.13 -39.96 -10.54
CA SER A 11 -6.72 -40.30 -10.32
C SER A 11 -6.00 -40.30 -11.65
N ALA A 12 -5.01 -39.42 -11.74
CA ALA A 12 -3.80 -39.53 -12.54
C ALA A 12 -3.97 -39.67 -14.07
N TYR A 13 -4.18 -38.52 -14.74
CA TYR A 13 -3.54 -38.24 -16.03
C TYR A 13 -2.81 -36.90 -15.92
N MET A 14 -1.80 -36.83 -15.03
CA MET A 14 -0.69 -35.90 -15.26
C MET A 14 0.29 -36.66 -16.14
N ARG A 15 0.16 -36.53 -17.46
CA ARG A 15 1.34 -36.72 -18.32
C ARG A 15 2.36 -35.67 -17.85
N GLU A 16 3.61 -36.07 -17.71
CA GLU A 16 4.68 -35.09 -17.58
C GLU A 16 4.54 -34.10 -18.74
N PRO A 17 4.51 -32.78 -18.47
CA PRO A 17 4.37 -31.79 -19.51
C PRO A 17 5.46 -32.03 -20.56
N ASP A 18 5.07 -32.10 -21.84
CA ASP A 18 6.01 -32.17 -22.96
C ASP A 18 7.08 -31.07 -22.76
N SER A 19 8.31 -31.31 -23.26
CA SER A 19 9.38 -30.31 -23.21
C SER A 19 9.01 -28.96 -23.85
N ASP A 20 7.93 -28.94 -24.63
CA ASP A 20 7.37 -27.79 -25.34
C ASP A 20 6.30 -27.05 -24.52
N PHE A 21 6.03 -27.47 -23.27
CA PHE A 21 5.05 -26.80 -22.42
C PHE A 21 5.53 -25.37 -22.08
N PRO A 22 4.65 -24.36 -22.20
CA PRO A 22 5.02 -22.96 -21.99
C PRO A 22 5.71 -22.71 -20.65
N GLN A 23 6.97 -22.27 -20.70
CA GLN A 23 7.71 -21.89 -19.49
C GLN A 23 7.21 -20.53 -18.99
N GLY A 24 6.62 -20.52 -17.79
CA GLY A 24 5.97 -19.34 -17.22
C GLY A 24 6.81 -18.06 -17.25
N GLU A 25 8.09 -18.13 -16.86
CA GLU A 25 8.96 -16.94 -16.80
C GLU A 25 9.29 -16.37 -18.19
N THR A 26 9.54 -17.23 -19.17
CA THR A 26 9.80 -16.82 -20.56
C THR A 26 8.57 -16.13 -21.15
N TYR A 27 7.38 -16.69 -20.93
CA TYR A 27 6.14 -16.08 -21.42
C TYR A 27 5.79 -14.80 -20.66
N LEU A 28 6.03 -14.75 -19.36
CA LEU A 28 5.76 -13.57 -18.55
C LEU A 28 6.63 -12.38 -18.98
N SER A 29 7.94 -12.61 -19.18
CA SER A 29 8.86 -11.59 -19.65
C SER A 29 8.54 -11.11 -21.06
N ASN A 30 8.27 -12.03 -22.00
CA ASN A 30 7.87 -11.69 -23.36
C ASN A 30 6.53 -10.93 -23.40
N ALA A 31 5.55 -11.32 -22.59
CA ALA A 31 4.25 -10.63 -22.51
C ALA A 31 4.38 -9.22 -21.96
N ALA A 32 5.23 -9.03 -20.94
CA ALA A 32 5.52 -7.70 -20.41
C ALA A 32 6.20 -6.81 -21.47
N SER A 33 7.17 -7.34 -22.22
CA SER A 33 7.83 -6.62 -23.33
C SER A 33 6.84 -6.27 -24.44
N TYR A 34 6.01 -7.22 -24.88
CA TYR A 34 4.98 -7.00 -25.90
C TYR A 34 4.02 -5.86 -25.51
N LEU A 35 3.58 -5.82 -24.25
CA LEU A 35 2.72 -4.77 -23.72
C LEU A 35 3.43 -3.41 -23.67
N LEU A 36 4.71 -3.37 -23.31
CA LEU A 36 5.50 -2.12 -23.29
C LEU A 36 5.68 -1.55 -24.70
N GLU A 37 5.99 -2.40 -25.68
CA GLU A 37 6.07 -2.01 -27.10
C GLU A 37 4.74 -1.48 -27.62
N GLY A 38 3.62 -2.04 -27.14
CA GLY A 38 2.26 -1.55 -27.41
C GLY A 38 1.85 -0.31 -26.60
N GLY A 39 2.73 0.25 -25.76
CA GLY A 39 2.43 1.44 -24.95
C GLY A 39 1.52 1.21 -23.74
N VAL A 40 1.33 -0.03 -23.30
CA VAL A 40 0.47 -0.40 -22.17
C VAL A 40 1.29 -0.68 -20.91
N ALA A 41 1.96 0.36 -20.41
CA ALA A 41 2.94 0.24 -19.33
C ALA A 41 2.34 -0.26 -18.00
N GLU A 42 1.08 0.07 -17.70
CA GLU A 42 0.38 -0.36 -16.49
C GLU A 42 0.20 -1.88 -16.46
N ALA A 43 -0.27 -2.48 -17.56
CA ALA A 43 -0.48 -3.93 -17.66
C ALA A 43 0.86 -4.69 -17.61
N ALA A 44 1.90 -4.18 -18.28
CA ALA A 44 3.25 -4.73 -18.21
C ALA A 44 3.80 -4.71 -16.78
N SER A 45 3.56 -3.62 -16.04
CA SER A 45 3.99 -3.49 -14.64
C SER A 45 3.30 -4.51 -13.72
N LEU A 46 2.05 -4.89 -14.00
CA LEU A 46 1.36 -5.94 -13.25
C LEU A 46 2.01 -7.31 -13.49
N LEU A 47 2.38 -7.62 -14.74
CA LEU A 47 3.08 -8.87 -15.06
C LEU A 47 4.46 -8.94 -14.40
N ALA A 48 5.21 -7.85 -14.38
CA ALA A 48 6.52 -7.78 -13.74
C ALA A 48 6.51 -8.06 -12.22
N LEU A 49 5.35 -7.95 -11.57
CA LEU A 49 5.17 -8.22 -10.14
C LEU A 49 4.70 -9.66 -9.85
N CYS A 50 4.59 -10.50 -10.89
CA CYS A 50 4.01 -11.83 -10.79
C CYS A 50 4.99 -12.95 -11.09
N THR A 51 4.58 -14.16 -10.75
CA THR A 51 5.01 -15.39 -11.40
C THR A 51 3.86 -15.95 -12.22
N LEU A 52 4.13 -16.56 -13.36
CA LEU A 52 3.13 -17.19 -14.23
C LEU A 52 3.24 -18.70 -14.19
N GLU A 53 2.09 -19.37 -14.08
CA GLU A 53 1.93 -20.82 -14.17
C GLU A 53 0.77 -21.12 -15.13
N PHE A 54 0.99 -21.97 -16.13
CA PHE A 54 -0.09 -22.42 -17.01
C PHE A 54 -0.66 -23.74 -16.50
N VAL A 55 -2.00 -23.81 -16.43
CA VAL A 55 -2.73 -25.02 -16.03
C VAL A 55 -3.55 -25.51 -17.22
N HIS A 56 -3.35 -26.77 -17.61
CA HIS A 56 -4.07 -27.37 -18.73
C HIS A 56 -5.51 -27.75 -18.34
N LEU A 57 -6.52 -27.27 -19.07
CA LEU A 57 -7.94 -27.47 -18.74
C LEU A 57 -8.63 -28.62 -19.48
N GLY A 58 -8.13 -29.04 -20.66
CA GLY A 58 -8.70 -30.18 -21.40
C GLY A 58 -8.55 -30.06 -22.92
N ASN A 59 -8.98 -31.09 -23.66
CA ASN A 59 -8.57 -31.33 -25.06
C ASN A 59 -9.73 -31.25 -26.08
N TRP A 60 -10.83 -30.55 -25.79
CA TRP A 60 -12.05 -30.74 -26.61
C TRP A 60 -11.97 -30.07 -27.98
N ASP A 61 -11.19 -28.99 -28.17
CA ASP A 61 -10.97 -28.35 -29.49
C ASP A 61 -9.61 -27.60 -29.61
N GLY A 62 -8.68 -27.85 -28.69
CA GLY A 62 -7.39 -27.16 -28.59
C GLY A 62 -6.73 -27.48 -27.25
N MET A 63 -5.50 -27.01 -27.05
CA MET A 63 -4.83 -27.15 -25.75
C MET A 63 -5.17 -25.92 -24.91
N GLU A 64 -6.35 -25.94 -24.30
CA GLU A 64 -6.86 -24.84 -23.49
C GLU A 64 -6.07 -24.69 -22.19
N LEU A 65 -5.58 -23.46 -21.93
CA LEU A 65 -4.79 -23.11 -20.77
C LEU A 65 -5.51 -22.09 -19.87
N GLU A 66 -5.38 -22.27 -18.57
CA GLU A 66 -5.60 -21.22 -17.56
C GLU A 66 -4.24 -20.60 -17.21
N ALA A 67 -4.11 -19.28 -17.32
CA ALA A 67 -2.92 -18.54 -16.93
C ALA A 67 -3.05 -18.07 -15.47
N VAL A 68 -2.30 -18.68 -14.56
CA VAL A 68 -2.31 -18.35 -13.14
C VAL A 68 -1.18 -17.37 -12.82
N LEU A 69 -1.56 -16.12 -12.53
CA LEU A 69 -0.63 -15.07 -12.09
C LEU A 69 -0.60 -15.00 -10.57
N ARG A 70 0.55 -15.24 -9.95
CA ARG A 70 0.73 -15.10 -8.49
C ARG A 70 1.52 -13.86 -8.19
N GLY A 71 0.95 -12.94 -7.41
CA GLY A 71 1.57 -11.63 -7.17
C GLY A 71 1.10 -10.95 -5.89
N PRO A 72 1.47 -9.68 -5.68
CA PRO A 72 1.00 -8.87 -4.57
C PRO A 72 -0.50 -8.57 -4.68
N ARG A 73 -1.12 -8.16 -3.57
CA ARG A 73 -2.56 -7.84 -3.48
C ARG A 73 -3.03 -6.89 -4.59
N VAL A 74 -2.20 -5.90 -4.94
CA VAL A 74 -2.54 -4.91 -5.98
C VAL A 74 -2.82 -5.57 -7.34
N VAL A 75 -2.09 -6.63 -7.71
CA VAL A 75 -2.33 -7.35 -8.97
C VAL A 75 -3.69 -8.04 -8.92
N ARG A 76 -3.99 -8.76 -7.84
CA ARG A 76 -5.31 -9.39 -7.66
C ARG A 76 -6.43 -8.37 -7.73
N SER A 77 -6.31 -7.25 -7.02
CA SER A 77 -7.36 -6.21 -6.99
C SER A 77 -7.57 -5.56 -8.36
N ARG A 78 -6.54 -5.48 -9.19
CA ARG A 78 -6.64 -4.94 -10.56
C ARG A 78 -7.25 -5.93 -11.55
N LEU A 79 -6.87 -7.20 -11.46
CA LEU A 79 -7.30 -8.23 -12.40
C LEU A 79 -8.63 -8.90 -12.05
N GLN A 80 -9.13 -8.72 -10.83
CA GLN A 80 -10.38 -9.29 -10.39
C GLN A 80 -11.57 -8.70 -11.15
N ALA A 81 -12.49 -9.58 -11.57
CA ALA A 81 -13.72 -9.18 -12.25
C ALA A 81 -14.53 -8.20 -11.40
N ARG A 82 -15.09 -7.19 -12.06
CA ARG A 82 -16.04 -6.23 -11.48
C ARG A 82 -17.44 -6.83 -11.57
N ILE A 83 -18.25 -6.59 -10.55
CA ILE A 83 -19.66 -6.95 -10.59
C ILE A 83 -20.43 -5.70 -11.03
N VAL A 84 -21.04 -5.75 -12.22
CA VAL A 84 -21.90 -4.70 -12.75
C VAL A 84 -23.26 -5.33 -13.05
N ASP A 85 -24.31 -4.84 -12.41
CA ASP A 85 -25.68 -5.37 -12.56
C ASP A 85 -25.82 -6.90 -12.34
N GLY A 86 -24.96 -7.46 -11.48
CA GLY A 86 -24.93 -8.90 -11.17
C GLY A 86 -24.08 -9.74 -12.12
N GLU A 87 -23.55 -9.15 -13.19
CA GLU A 87 -22.65 -9.80 -14.13
C GLU A 87 -21.18 -9.58 -13.74
N HIS A 88 -20.37 -10.63 -13.88
CA HIS A 88 -18.93 -10.56 -13.65
C HIS A 88 -18.26 -10.11 -14.95
N LEU A 89 -17.87 -8.85 -15.00
CA LEU A 89 -17.12 -8.29 -16.12
C LEU A 89 -15.63 -8.31 -15.82
N PRO A 90 -14.80 -8.90 -16.68
CA PRO A 90 -13.35 -8.83 -16.53
C PRO A 90 -12.88 -7.37 -16.55
N SER A 91 -11.79 -7.09 -15.83
CA SER A 91 -11.18 -5.76 -15.87
C SER A 91 -10.53 -5.50 -17.24
N GLN A 92 -10.32 -4.23 -17.58
CA GLN A 92 -9.59 -3.89 -18.81
C GLN A 92 -8.18 -4.49 -18.80
N GLU A 93 -7.50 -4.44 -17.66
CA GLU A 93 -6.17 -5.03 -17.50
C GLU A 93 -6.19 -6.57 -17.64
N HIS A 94 -7.27 -7.24 -17.23
CA HIS A 94 -7.44 -8.68 -17.45
C HIS A 94 -7.44 -9.01 -18.95
N GLU A 95 -8.31 -8.36 -19.73
CA GLU A 95 -8.45 -8.64 -21.17
C GLU A 95 -7.14 -8.35 -21.92
N ILE A 96 -6.50 -7.22 -21.63
CA ILE A 96 -5.23 -6.86 -22.28
C ILE A 96 -4.14 -7.89 -22.00
N ILE A 97 -4.03 -8.36 -20.76
CA ILE A 97 -3.03 -9.38 -20.41
C ILE A 97 -3.34 -10.71 -21.07
N LYS A 98 -4.61 -11.11 -21.09
CA LYS A 98 -5.05 -12.34 -21.76
C LYS A 98 -4.71 -12.30 -23.25
N ASP A 99 -4.98 -11.18 -23.91
CA ASP A 99 -4.65 -10.97 -25.33
C ASP A 99 -3.15 -11.03 -25.58
N ALA A 100 -2.33 -10.39 -24.73
CA ALA A 100 -0.88 -10.44 -24.85
C ALA A 100 -0.31 -11.87 -24.69
N LEU A 101 -0.85 -12.66 -23.75
CA LEU A 101 -0.45 -14.05 -23.59
C LEU A 101 -0.84 -14.90 -24.81
N ASN A 102 -2.05 -14.70 -25.34
CA ASN A 102 -2.52 -15.39 -26.55
C ASN A 102 -1.71 -15.02 -27.79
N ALA A 103 -1.26 -13.77 -27.91
CA ALA A 103 -0.42 -13.33 -29.02
C ALA A 103 0.95 -14.03 -29.06
N LEU A 104 1.43 -14.53 -27.92
CA LEU A 104 2.73 -15.18 -27.78
C LEU A 104 2.67 -16.71 -27.81
N LEU A 105 1.50 -17.30 -27.58
CA LEU A 105 1.33 -18.74 -27.59
C LEU A 105 1.33 -19.29 -29.02
N SER A 106 2.10 -20.35 -29.23
CA SER A 106 2.05 -21.11 -30.47
C SER A 106 0.77 -21.96 -30.52
N VAL A 107 0.14 -22.02 -31.69
CA VAL A 107 -0.92 -23.00 -31.98
C VAL A 107 -0.42 -24.41 -31.61
N PRO A 108 -1.21 -25.25 -30.89
CA PRO A 108 -2.65 -25.14 -30.64
C PRO A 108 -3.05 -24.55 -29.27
N TYR A 109 -2.13 -23.89 -28.56
CA TYR A 109 -2.41 -23.38 -27.23
C TYR A 109 -3.15 -22.04 -27.27
N TYR A 110 -4.11 -21.86 -26.36
CA TYR A 110 -4.71 -20.56 -26.08
C TYR A 110 -5.07 -20.46 -24.59
N VAL A 111 -5.02 -19.24 -24.06
CA VAL A 111 -5.45 -18.90 -22.70
C VAL A 111 -6.92 -18.55 -22.73
N SER A 112 -7.74 -19.37 -22.08
CA SER A 112 -9.17 -19.09 -21.91
C SER A 112 -9.44 -18.15 -20.74
N GLU A 113 -8.61 -18.18 -19.70
CA GLU A 113 -8.81 -17.42 -18.47
C GLU A 113 -7.48 -16.98 -17.83
N VAL A 114 -7.46 -15.75 -17.28
CA VAL A 114 -6.35 -15.25 -16.46
C VAL A 114 -6.78 -15.16 -15.00
N VAL A 115 -6.16 -15.97 -14.13
CA VAL A 115 -6.51 -16.03 -12.71
C VAL A 115 -5.42 -15.41 -11.85
N ALA A 116 -5.75 -14.31 -11.17
CA ALA A 116 -4.84 -13.66 -10.23
C ALA A 116 -4.96 -14.25 -8.81
N LYS A 117 -3.85 -14.77 -8.28
CA LYS A 117 -3.73 -15.34 -6.93
C LYS A 117 -2.71 -14.54 -6.10
N GLY A 118 -2.91 -14.52 -4.79
CA GLY A 118 -1.93 -13.92 -3.87
C GLY A 118 -0.69 -14.80 -3.74
N SER A 119 0.49 -14.18 -3.70
CA SER A 119 1.72 -14.89 -3.36
C SER A 119 1.75 -15.25 -1.88
N LEU A 120 2.17 -16.48 -1.58
CA LEU A 120 2.49 -16.87 -0.21
C LEU A 120 3.86 -16.29 0.13
N VAL A 121 3.92 -15.44 1.16
CA VAL A 121 5.19 -14.96 1.71
C VAL A 121 5.72 -15.95 2.72
N THR A 122 7.03 -16.18 2.71
CA THR A 122 7.69 -16.99 3.74
C THR A 122 7.43 -16.37 5.11
N THR A 123 6.80 -17.14 5.99
CA THR A 123 6.47 -16.70 7.35
C THR A 123 7.75 -16.56 8.18
N ARG A 124 8.03 -15.33 8.64
CA ARG A 124 9.01 -15.09 9.70
C ARG A 124 8.43 -15.53 11.05
N GLN A 125 9.26 -15.97 12.00
CA GLN A 125 8.80 -16.44 13.31
C GLN A 125 8.01 -15.38 14.11
N ASP A 126 8.25 -14.09 13.87
CA ASP A 126 7.66 -12.94 14.56
C ASP A 126 6.49 -12.26 13.81
N TRP A 127 5.97 -12.89 12.75
CA TRP A 127 5.01 -12.22 11.85
C TRP A 127 3.74 -11.72 12.56
N ARG A 128 3.27 -12.42 13.60
CA ARG A 128 2.08 -12.02 14.37
C ARG A 128 2.31 -10.77 15.19
N GLU A 129 3.41 -10.68 15.93
CA GLU A 129 3.74 -9.52 16.76
C GLU A 129 3.95 -8.27 15.90
N ARG A 130 4.60 -8.44 14.75
CA ARG A 130 4.75 -7.36 13.77
C ARG A 130 3.41 -6.91 13.17
N LEU A 131 2.57 -7.87 12.78
CA LEU A 131 1.25 -7.56 12.22
C LEU A 131 0.35 -6.91 13.28
N GLU A 132 0.40 -7.34 14.53
CA GLU A 132 -0.28 -6.66 15.64
C GLU A 132 0.25 -5.25 15.85
N THR A 133 1.57 -5.04 15.77
CA THR A 133 2.16 -3.70 15.86
C THR A 133 1.69 -2.82 14.72
N GLN A 134 1.67 -3.32 13.48
CA GLN A 134 1.18 -2.61 12.31
C GLN A 134 -0.34 -2.39 12.33
N LEU A 135 -1.13 -3.28 12.91
CA LEU A 135 -2.58 -3.07 13.05
C LEU A 135 -2.91 -2.06 14.15
N ARG A 136 -2.10 -2.00 15.21
CA ARG A 136 -2.20 -0.99 16.27
C ARG A 136 -1.63 0.36 15.83
N HIS A 137 -0.67 0.34 14.92
CA HIS A 137 -0.03 1.51 14.30
C HIS A 137 -0.05 1.33 12.77
N PRO A 138 -1.21 1.48 12.09
CA PRO A 138 -1.30 1.36 10.64
C PRO A 138 -0.20 2.20 10.04
N ASP A 139 0.77 1.53 9.38
CA ASP A 139 2.09 2.04 9.02
C ASP A 139 2.00 3.54 8.79
N ALA A 140 2.50 4.33 9.74
CA ALA A 140 2.33 5.76 9.71
C ALA A 140 2.89 6.26 8.36
N VAL A 141 1.96 6.61 7.49
CA VAL A 141 2.26 6.93 6.11
C VAL A 141 2.70 8.38 6.15
N ASN A 142 3.97 8.62 5.85
CA ASN A 142 4.37 9.95 5.40
C ASN A 142 3.62 10.26 4.09
N GLN A 143 3.87 11.42 3.50
CA GLN A 143 3.24 11.81 2.23
C GLN A 143 3.41 10.79 1.08
N ALA A 144 4.29 9.79 1.19
CA ALA A 144 4.52 8.74 0.20
C ALA A 144 3.73 7.43 0.45
N GLY A 145 3.08 7.25 1.61
CA GLY A 145 2.46 5.98 1.95
C GLY A 145 1.07 5.75 1.34
N TYR A 146 0.67 4.49 1.21
CA TYR A 146 -0.57 4.05 0.58
C TYR A 146 -1.60 3.64 1.65
N GLY A 147 -2.79 4.26 1.64
CA GLY A 147 -3.90 3.95 2.55
C GLY A 147 -5.09 4.91 2.39
N ASP A 148 -6.21 4.60 3.06
CA ASP A 148 -7.39 5.47 3.15
C ASP A 148 -7.05 6.71 3.98
N THR A 149 -6.44 7.69 3.34
CA THR A 149 -6.09 8.99 3.91
C THR A 149 -7.00 10.05 3.32
N LEU A 150 -7.32 11.08 4.12
CA LEU A 150 -7.98 12.26 3.59
C LEU A 150 -6.98 13.03 2.73
N GLN A 151 -7.42 13.54 1.59
CA GLN A 151 -6.58 14.32 0.68
C GLN A 151 -7.10 15.74 0.51
N TRP A 152 -6.19 16.71 0.51
CA TRP A 152 -6.48 18.12 0.24
C TRP A 152 -5.19 18.82 -0.24
N GLU A 153 -5.29 19.62 -1.32
CA GLU A 153 -4.13 20.25 -1.99
C GLU A 153 -2.94 19.30 -2.27
N ARG A 154 -3.26 18.05 -2.68
CA ARG A 154 -2.27 16.97 -2.92
C ARG A 154 -1.48 16.53 -1.69
N LEU A 155 -1.87 16.98 -0.49
CA LEU A 155 -1.37 16.51 0.80
C LEU A 155 -2.31 15.47 1.40
N ARG A 156 -1.74 14.56 2.20
CA ARG A 156 -2.44 13.46 2.89
C ARG A 156 -2.49 13.71 4.39
N PHE A 157 -3.63 13.38 4.99
CA PHE A 157 -3.95 13.53 6.41
C PHE A 157 -4.59 12.24 6.96
N ARG A 158 -4.32 11.90 8.22
CA ARG A 158 -4.85 10.69 8.87
C ARG A 158 -6.21 10.93 9.49
N SER A 159 -6.52 12.18 9.82
CA SER A 159 -7.75 12.54 10.51
C SER A 159 -8.38 13.81 9.96
N LYS A 160 -9.69 13.96 10.19
CA LYS A 160 -10.39 15.23 9.90
C LYS A 160 -9.83 16.36 10.75
N THR A 161 -9.32 16.05 11.95
CA THR A 161 -8.68 17.01 12.85
C THR A 161 -7.42 17.60 12.23
N GLU A 162 -6.48 16.77 11.76
CA GLU A 162 -5.29 17.23 11.03
C GLU A 162 -5.66 18.09 9.82
N LEU A 163 -6.62 17.65 9.01
CA LEU A 163 -7.05 18.43 7.85
C LEU A 163 -7.57 19.83 8.24
N ARG A 164 -8.23 19.97 9.40
CA ARG A 164 -8.69 21.27 9.90
C ARG A 164 -7.52 22.15 10.37
N ILE A 165 -6.53 21.58 11.04
CA ILE A 165 -5.30 22.28 11.43
C ILE A 165 -4.53 22.76 10.20
N ALA A 166 -4.39 21.92 9.16
CA ALA A 166 -3.73 22.28 7.91
C ALA A 166 -4.38 23.49 7.23
N LYS A 167 -5.71 23.52 7.18
CA LYS A 167 -6.48 24.67 6.66
C LYS A 167 -6.30 25.93 7.52
N ALA A 168 -6.17 25.77 8.83
CA ALA A 168 -5.88 26.90 9.72
C ALA A 168 -4.47 27.45 9.48
N PHE A 169 -3.45 26.61 9.31
CA PHE A 169 -2.11 27.06 8.93
C PHE A 169 -2.09 27.77 7.58
N GLU A 170 -2.77 27.25 6.56
CA GLU A 170 -2.85 27.89 5.24
C GLU A 170 -3.45 29.30 5.33
N LYS A 171 -4.53 29.49 6.11
CA LYS A 171 -5.11 30.83 6.35
C LYS A 171 -4.15 31.83 6.97
N ARG A 172 -3.13 31.36 7.71
CA ARG A 172 -2.08 32.21 8.33
C ARG A 172 -0.82 32.30 7.46
N GLU A 173 -0.85 31.76 6.25
CA GLU A 173 0.28 31.77 5.31
C GLU A 173 1.56 31.17 5.91
N VAL A 174 1.41 30.15 6.77
CA VAL A 174 2.54 29.46 7.41
C VAL A 174 2.95 28.25 6.58
N LEU A 175 4.26 28.07 6.39
CA LEU A 175 4.79 26.86 5.75
C LEU A 175 4.67 25.67 6.71
N PHE A 176 3.99 24.61 6.29
CA PHE A 176 3.85 23.39 7.07
C PHE A 176 4.03 22.14 6.21
N PHE A 177 4.38 21.04 6.86
CA PHE A 177 4.57 19.72 6.28
C PHE A 177 3.82 18.70 7.16
N PRO A 178 2.72 18.11 6.68
CA PRO A 178 1.96 17.14 7.45
C PRO A 178 2.58 15.74 7.39
N ASN A 179 2.37 14.93 8.44
CA ASN A 179 2.79 13.53 8.53
C ASN A 179 4.30 13.36 8.26
N CYS A 180 5.11 14.15 9.00
CA CYS A 180 6.55 14.21 8.78
C CYS A 180 7.27 13.14 9.58
N ARG A 181 7.88 12.19 8.88
CA ARG A 181 8.87 11.29 9.46
C ARG A 181 10.27 11.84 9.23
N CYS A 182 11.05 11.97 10.31
CA CYS A 182 12.44 12.39 10.22
C CYS A 182 13.38 11.25 10.65
N ARG A 183 14.69 11.52 10.69
CA ARG A 183 15.71 10.59 11.22
C ARG A 183 16.61 11.32 12.20
N ALA A 184 16.31 11.21 13.49
CA ALA A 184 16.96 11.95 14.58
C ALA A 184 17.78 11.03 15.50
N GLY A 185 18.56 11.62 16.40
CA GLY A 185 19.46 10.93 17.34
C GLY A 185 20.92 10.87 16.88
N GLU A 186 21.78 10.36 17.76
CA GLU A 186 23.23 10.20 17.54
C GLU A 186 23.57 8.92 16.76
N PRO A 187 24.79 8.82 16.18
CA PRO A 187 25.27 7.56 15.61
C PRO A 187 25.16 6.42 16.63
N GLY A 188 24.44 5.34 16.29
CA GLY A 188 24.21 4.19 17.17
C GLY A 188 22.83 4.16 17.85
N ASP A 189 22.14 5.30 18.00
CA ASP A 189 20.77 5.38 18.56
C ASP A 189 19.81 6.18 17.64
N ARG A 190 20.07 6.17 16.33
CA ARG A 190 19.20 6.89 15.39
C ARG A 190 17.82 6.25 15.34
N ALA A 191 16.80 7.06 15.55
CA ALA A 191 15.40 6.68 15.42
C ALA A 191 14.73 7.52 14.33
N SER A 192 13.56 7.06 13.89
CA SER A 192 12.75 7.77 12.91
C SER A 192 11.44 8.26 13.53
N PRO A 193 11.49 9.28 14.43
CA PRO A 193 10.28 9.83 15.02
C PRO A 193 9.45 10.52 13.93
N GLU A 194 8.18 10.65 14.24
CA GLU A 194 7.18 11.15 13.34
C GLU A 194 6.30 12.14 14.08
N VAL A 195 6.05 13.27 13.42
CA VAL A 195 5.24 14.36 13.93
C VAL A 195 4.07 14.64 12.99
N ASP A 196 2.93 15.04 13.54
CA ASP A 196 1.74 15.34 12.75
C ASP A 196 1.97 16.54 11.83
N PHE A 197 2.58 17.61 12.35
CA PHE A 197 2.96 18.79 11.57
C PHE A 197 4.38 19.25 11.91
N LEU A 198 5.23 19.36 10.89
CA LEU A 198 6.44 20.15 10.95
C LEU A 198 6.17 21.54 10.35
N VAL A 199 6.48 22.60 11.07
CA VAL A 199 6.07 23.97 10.74
C VAL A 199 7.29 24.89 10.70
N CYS A 200 7.36 25.75 9.69
CA CYS A 200 8.41 26.76 9.54
C CYS A 200 7.80 28.16 9.46
N LEU A 201 8.17 29.04 10.39
CA LEU A 201 7.71 30.42 10.45
C LEU A 201 8.89 31.39 10.59
N GLY A 202 9.20 32.09 9.49
CA GLY A 202 10.29 33.07 9.47
C GLY A 202 11.65 32.47 9.80
N GLY A 203 11.91 31.23 9.36
CA GLY A 203 13.13 30.47 9.62
C GLY A 203 13.13 29.64 10.92
N ARG A 204 12.13 29.83 11.79
CA ARG A 204 11.98 29.07 13.03
C ARG A 204 11.20 27.80 12.77
N TRP A 205 11.66 26.68 13.33
CA TRP A 205 11.07 25.37 13.15
C TRP A 205 10.45 24.85 14.44
N GLY A 206 9.30 24.19 14.31
CA GLY A 206 8.71 23.43 15.40
C GLY A 206 7.76 22.35 14.90
N ALA A 207 7.35 21.49 15.83
CA ALA A 207 6.42 20.42 15.60
C ALA A 207 5.14 20.64 16.42
N LEU A 208 4.00 20.49 15.77
CA LEU A 208 2.68 20.44 16.41
C LEU A 208 2.18 19.00 16.33
N GLU A 209 1.82 18.46 17.49
CA GLU A 209 1.29 17.10 17.66
C GLU A 209 -0.17 17.17 18.15
N VAL A 210 -1.04 16.33 17.60
CA VAL A 210 -2.47 16.27 17.92
C VAL A 210 -2.76 15.07 18.83
N ASP A 211 -3.06 15.34 20.10
CA ASP A 211 -3.27 14.32 21.13
C ASP A 211 -4.73 13.80 21.18
N GLY A 212 -5.08 12.73 20.44
CA GLY A 212 -6.32 11.92 20.64
C GLY A 212 -7.02 11.49 19.35
N ASP A 213 -7.78 10.39 19.21
CA ASP A 213 -8.34 9.35 20.12
C ASP A 213 -8.17 7.93 19.47
N ALA A 214 -8.23 6.84 20.25
CA ALA A 214 -8.01 5.42 19.89
C ALA A 214 -6.59 4.96 19.46
N TYR A 215 -5.73 5.85 18.94
CA TYR A 215 -4.41 5.46 18.40
C TYR A 215 -3.19 5.79 19.29
N HIS A 216 -3.37 6.54 20.37
CA HIS A 216 -2.31 6.90 21.31
C HIS A 216 -2.71 6.53 22.75
N PRO A 217 -2.62 5.26 23.18
CA PRO A 217 -2.81 4.92 24.58
C PRO A 217 -1.72 5.60 25.42
N ALA A 218 -2.10 6.17 26.56
CA ALA A 218 -1.26 6.86 27.55
C ALA A 218 -0.03 6.06 28.07
N LYS A 219 0.16 4.82 27.61
CA LYS A 219 1.30 3.92 27.85
C LYS A 219 2.58 4.30 27.07
N ASN A 220 2.54 5.29 26.17
CA ASN A 220 3.71 5.68 25.37
C ASN A 220 4.38 7.01 25.77
N ARG A 221 3.98 7.65 26.88
CA ARG A 221 4.59 8.92 27.34
C ARG A 221 6.12 8.91 27.41
N ALA A 222 6.74 7.80 27.80
CA ALA A 222 8.20 7.68 27.81
C ALA A 222 8.81 7.66 26.40
N ARG A 223 8.10 7.09 25.42
CA ARG A 223 8.51 7.07 24.00
C ARG A 223 8.28 8.42 23.33
N GLU A 224 7.15 9.07 23.60
CA GLU A 224 6.85 10.44 23.16
C GLU A 224 7.92 11.41 23.70
N GLN A 225 8.17 11.40 25.01
CA GLN A 225 9.25 12.21 25.60
C GLN A 225 10.65 11.87 25.07
N ALA A 226 10.90 10.64 24.61
CA ALA A 226 12.16 10.29 23.97
C ALA A 226 12.23 10.80 22.52
N ALA A 227 11.11 10.84 21.81
CA ALA A 227 11.00 11.44 20.48
C ALA A 227 11.22 12.96 20.56
N ASP A 228 10.53 13.65 21.48
CA ASP A 228 10.67 15.11 21.67
C ASP A 228 12.10 15.49 22.00
N ARG A 229 12.73 14.78 22.94
CA ARG A 229 14.14 15.02 23.31
C ARG A 229 15.08 14.83 22.12
N ARG A 230 14.82 13.84 21.26
CA ARG A 230 15.62 13.63 20.05
C ARG A 230 15.41 14.75 19.03
N LEU A 231 14.20 15.26 18.87
CA LEU A 231 13.91 16.39 17.98
C LEU A 231 14.56 17.68 18.50
N ASN A 232 14.44 17.94 19.80
CA ASN A 232 15.06 19.09 20.48
C ASN A 232 16.59 19.09 20.30
N ALA A 233 17.24 17.93 20.41
CA ALA A 233 18.68 17.79 20.20
C ALA A 233 19.14 18.15 18.76
N HIS A 234 18.21 18.16 17.80
CA HIS A 234 18.45 18.54 16.40
C HIS A 234 17.93 19.96 16.08
N GLY A 235 17.61 20.77 17.09
CA GLY A 235 17.27 22.19 16.92
C GLY A 235 15.79 22.50 16.72
N LEU A 236 14.89 21.51 16.77
CA LEU A 236 13.45 21.77 16.86
C LEU A 236 13.10 22.09 18.32
N THR A 237 13.17 23.36 18.73
CA THR A 237 12.99 23.73 20.15
C THR A 237 11.54 23.79 20.60
N VAL A 238 10.60 23.87 19.66
CA VAL A 238 9.15 23.87 19.94
C VAL A 238 8.59 22.57 19.42
N VAL A 239 8.37 21.61 20.32
CA VAL A 239 7.52 20.43 20.08
C VAL A 239 6.35 20.58 21.05
N HIS A 240 5.15 20.82 20.52
CA HIS A 240 3.98 21.09 21.35
C HIS A 240 2.81 20.19 20.99
N HIS A 241 2.23 19.60 22.03
CA HIS A 241 1.10 18.71 21.95
C HIS A 241 -0.18 19.45 22.32
N PHE A 242 -1.20 19.34 21.49
CA PHE A 242 -2.52 19.90 21.74
C PHE A 242 -3.56 18.79 21.82
N PRO A 243 -4.52 18.85 22.78
CA PRO A 243 -5.63 17.91 22.83
C PRO A 243 -6.38 17.83 21.49
N GLY A 244 -6.67 16.62 21.03
CA GLY A 244 -7.30 16.36 19.74
C GLY A 244 -8.71 16.92 19.64
N LEU A 245 -9.45 16.97 20.77
CA LEU A 245 -10.75 17.63 20.84
C LEU A 245 -10.61 19.14 20.60
N GLU A 246 -9.61 19.80 21.21
CA GLU A 246 -9.34 21.22 21.00
C GLU A 246 -8.93 21.51 19.56
N CYS A 247 -8.03 20.70 19.01
CA CYS A 247 -7.64 20.78 17.59
C CYS A 247 -8.82 20.60 16.64
N TYR A 248 -9.81 19.80 17.04
CA TYR A 248 -11.00 19.60 16.24
C TYR A 248 -11.97 20.76 16.39
N GLU A 249 -12.26 21.24 17.60
CA GLU A 249 -13.28 22.27 17.83
C GLU A 249 -12.79 23.67 17.46
N ASP A 250 -11.56 24.02 17.84
CA ASP A 250 -10.94 25.33 17.60
C ASP A 250 -9.54 25.22 16.95
N PRO A 251 -9.46 24.76 15.68
CA PRO A 251 -8.19 24.65 14.97
C PRO A 251 -7.49 26.00 14.77
N GLU A 252 -8.25 27.09 14.71
CA GLU A 252 -7.70 28.43 14.50
C GLU A 252 -7.00 28.94 15.76
N GLY A 253 -7.63 28.82 16.93
CA GLY A 253 -7.02 29.17 18.21
C GLY A 253 -5.77 28.35 18.51
N VAL A 254 -5.80 27.05 18.20
CA VAL A 254 -4.64 26.13 18.34
C VAL A 254 -3.46 26.61 17.48
N VAL A 255 -3.70 26.90 16.19
CA VAL A 255 -2.65 27.40 15.29
C VAL A 255 -2.12 28.76 15.76
N ASP A 256 -3.00 29.67 16.20
CA ASP A 256 -2.59 30.98 16.69
C ASP A 256 -1.75 30.87 17.97
N GLN A 257 -2.09 29.94 18.87
CA GLN A 257 -1.28 29.64 20.05
C GLN A 257 0.09 29.06 19.66
N PHE A 258 0.12 28.11 18.72
CA PHE A 258 1.36 27.50 18.28
C PHE A 258 2.30 28.49 17.58
N ILE A 259 1.76 29.36 16.74
CA ILE A 259 2.50 30.46 16.10
C ILE A 259 3.14 31.35 17.16
N LYS A 260 2.41 31.74 18.20
CA LYS A 260 2.98 32.53 19.31
C LYS A 260 4.14 31.82 20.01
N LEU A 261 4.03 30.50 20.23
CA LEU A 261 5.13 29.72 20.83
C LEU A 261 6.38 29.70 19.95
N LEU A 262 6.22 29.56 18.64
CA LEU A 262 7.31 29.69 17.68
C LEU A 262 7.89 31.10 17.67
N GLU A 263 7.04 32.11 17.81
CA GLU A 263 7.47 33.51 17.76
C GLU A 263 8.37 33.92 18.92
N LEU A 264 8.21 33.27 20.07
CA LEU A 264 9.05 33.48 21.26
C LEU A 264 10.46 32.88 21.13
N GLN A 265 10.70 32.04 20.14
CA GLN A 265 12.03 31.47 19.93
C GLN A 265 12.97 32.49 19.28
N PRO A 266 14.25 32.52 19.70
CA PRO A 266 15.27 33.28 19.00
C PRO A 266 15.42 32.77 17.55
N ARG A 267 15.82 33.67 16.66
CA ARG A 267 16.18 33.31 15.28
C ARG A 267 17.57 32.69 15.22
#